data_AF-A0A7C3M8E8-F1
#
_entry.id   AF-A0A7C3M8E8-F1
#
_cell.length_a   1.000
_cell.length_b   1.000
_cell.length_c   1.000
_cell.angle_alpha   90.00
_cell.angle_beta   90.00
_cell.angle_gamma   90.00
#
_symmetry.space_group_name_H-M   'P 1'
#
loop_
_entity.id
_entity.type
_entity.pdbx_description
1 polymer ?
#
loop_
_entity_poly.entity_id
_entity_poly.type
_entity_poly.pdbx_seq_one_letter_code
_entity_poly.pdbx_strand_id
1 'polypeptide(L)'
;MKLDLVGEKTLQIVTVCSFLVFLFAPFDFGMRLLFFSMFVYFLVLFLLCTYWANEWYPEGGLKFIIGLLVSIFHTFIFLFSGVVGLALAQLVLKLSPLLVNYLREVFIF
;
A
#
# COMPACT_ATOMS: atom_id res chain seq x y z
N MET A 1 -4.32 -14.42 14.45
CA MET A 1 -5.03 -14.39 13.16
C MET A 1 -3.99 -14.10 12.09
N LYS A 2 -3.79 -14.98 11.10
CA LYS A 2 -2.84 -14.76 10.00
C LYS A 2 -3.52 -13.96 8.90
N LEU A 3 -2.80 -13.05 8.25
CA LEU A 3 -3.24 -12.43 7.01
C LEU A 3 -3.32 -13.50 5.92
N ASP A 4 -4.23 -13.30 4.98
CA ASP A 4 -4.30 -14.13 3.78
C ASP A 4 -3.15 -13.76 2.81
N LEU A 5 -2.90 -14.62 1.83
CA LEU A 5 -1.80 -14.43 0.89
C LEU A 5 -1.90 -13.09 0.12
N VAL A 6 -3.12 -12.66 -0.24
CA VAL A 6 -3.32 -11.39 -0.94
C VAL A 6 -2.98 -10.22 -0.01
N GLY A 7 -3.42 -10.26 1.25
CA GLY A 7 -3.06 -9.27 2.26
C GLY A 7 -1.55 -9.18 2.49
N GLU A 8 -0.87 -10.31 2.68
CA GLU A 8 0.60 -10.34 2.88
C GLU A 8 1.37 -9.77 1.69
N LYS A 9 0.97 -10.16 0.46
CA LYS A 9 1.62 -9.67 -0.77
C LYS A 9 1.34 -8.20 -1.01
N THR A 10 0.13 -7.75 -0.72
CA THR A 10 -0.23 -6.33 -0.77
C THR A 10 0.65 -5.53 0.16
N LEU A 11 0.82 -6.01 1.41
CA LEU A 11 1.65 -5.33 2.39
C LEU A 11 3.10 -5.20 1.91
N GLN A 12 3.70 -6.30 1.46
CA GLN A 12 5.08 -6.29 0.97
C GLN A 12 5.26 -5.38 -0.25
N ILE A 13 4.46 -5.59 -1.30
CA ILE A 13 4.65 -4.93 -2.60
C ILE A 13 4.32 -3.44 -2.48
N VAL A 14 3.17 -3.09 -1.88
CA VAL A 14 2.72 -1.71 -1.78
C VAL A 14 3.66 -0.91 -0.88
N THR A 15 4.17 -1.48 0.21
CA THR A 15 5.18 -0.80 1.04
C THR A 15 6.47 -0.53 0.26
N VAL A 16 7.00 -1.51 -0.48
CA VAL A 16 8.23 -1.32 -1.27
C VAL A 16 8.01 -0.30 -2.40
N CYS A 17 6.93 -0.43 -3.16
CA CYS A 17 6.61 0.50 -4.24
C CYS A 17 6.39 1.92 -3.71
N SER A 18 5.64 2.07 -2.63
CA SER A 18 5.39 3.38 -2.02
C SER A 18 6.67 3.98 -1.46
N PHE A 19 7.52 3.19 -0.81
CA PHE A 19 8.84 3.63 -0.35
C PHE A 19 9.67 4.19 -1.51
N LEU A 20 9.79 3.48 -2.62
CA LEU A 20 10.55 3.94 -3.78
C LEU A 20 9.92 5.20 -4.41
N VAL A 21 8.59 5.23 -4.57
CA VAL A 21 7.89 6.41 -5.10
C VAL A 21 8.15 7.63 -4.24
N PHE A 22 7.99 7.54 -2.91
CA PHE A 22 8.19 8.67 -2.01
C PHE A 22 9.66 9.01 -1.76
N LEU A 23 10.59 8.12 -2.11
CA LEU A 23 12.02 8.40 -2.06
C LEU A 23 12.47 9.26 -3.26
N PHE A 24 11.88 9.08 -4.44
CA PHE A 24 12.35 9.69 -5.69
C PHE A 24 11.38 10.72 -6.30
N ALA A 25 10.09 10.67 -5.97
CA ALA A 25 9.08 11.56 -6.54
C ALA A 25 8.61 12.61 -5.53
N PRO A 26 8.10 13.76 -6.00
CA PRO A 26 7.46 14.75 -5.14
C PRO A 26 6.27 14.18 -4.37
N PHE A 27 6.09 14.63 -3.13
CA PHE A 27 5.02 14.17 -2.24
C PHE A 27 3.63 14.24 -2.89
N ASP A 28 3.30 15.35 -3.55
CA ASP A 28 2.00 15.53 -4.21
C ASP A 28 1.74 14.49 -5.30
N PHE A 29 2.76 14.16 -6.10
CA PHE A 29 2.65 13.14 -7.12
C PHE A 29 2.50 11.75 -6.51
N GLY A 30 3.31 11.42 -5.50
CA GLY A 30 3.24 10.15 -4.78
C GLY A 30 1.88 9.90 -4.14
N MET A 31 1.29 10.93 -3.50
CA MET A 31 -0.05 10.83 -2.91
C MET A 31 -1.13 10.61 -3.96
N ARG A 32 -1.10 11.34 -5.08
CA ARG A 32 -2.03 11.13 -6.20
C ARG A 32 -1.92 9.72 -6.77
N LEU A 33 -0.70 9.22 -6.95
CA LEU A 33 -0.45 7.87 -7.44
C LEU A 33 -0.95 6.80 -6.46
N LEU A 34 -0.74 6.99 -5.16
CA LEU A 34 -1.22 6.08 -4.11
C LEU A 34 -2.75 6.00 -4.11
N PHE A 35 -3.45 7.13 -4.15
CA PHE A 35 -4.92 7.12 -4.19
C PHE A 35 -5.49 6.57 -5.50
N PHE A 36 -4.87 6.91 -6.63
CA PHE A 36 -5.28 6.36 -7.92
C PHE A 36 -5.11 4.84 -7.98
N SER A 37 -3.94 4.34 -7.58
CA SER A 37 -3.67 2.90 -7.52
C SER A 37 -4.57 2.19 -6.50
N MET A 38 -4.86 2.81 -5.35
CA MET A 38 -5.81 2.30 -4.37
C MET A 38 -7.22 2.14 -4.96
N PHE A 39 -7.69 3.11 -5.74
CA PHE A 39 -9.00 3.03 -6.40
C PHE A 39 -9.04 1.92 -7.44
N VAL A 40 -8.01 1.80 -8.28
CA VAL A 40 -7.90 0.70 -9.26
C VAL A 40 -7.85 -0.66 -8.56
N TYR A 41 -7.05 -0.78 -7.50
CA TYR A 41 -6.93 -1.98 -6.69
C TYR A 41 -8.28 -2.39 -6.06
N PHE A 42 -9.01 -1.42 -5.49
CA PHE A 42 -10.35 -1.64 -4.96
C PHE A 42 -11.31 -2.17 -6.03
N LEU A 43 -11.35 -1.54 -7.21
CA LEU A 43 -12.25 -1.93 -8.30
C LEU A 43 -11.97 -3.36 -8.76
N VAL A 44 -10.69 -3.70 -8.96
CA VAL A 44 -10.27 -5.03 -9.40
C VAL A 44 -10.64 -6.11 -8.38
N LEU A 45 -10.34 -5.88 -7.10
CA LEU A 45 -10.73 -6.80 -6.03
C LEU A 45 -12.23 -6.92 -5.88
N PHE A 46 -12.96 -5.82 -6.00
CA PHE A 46 -14.42 -5.84 -5.90
C PHE A 46 -15.03 -6.73 -6.97
N LEU A 47 -14.59 -6.56 -8.23
CA LEU A 47 -15.05 -7.40 -9.33
C LEU A 47 -14.66 -8.87 -9.14
N LEU A 48 -13.41 -9.17 -8.75
CA LEU A 48 -12.94 -10.53 -8.51
C LEU A 48 -13.68 -11.22 -7.35
N CYS A 49 -13.83 -10.54 -6.22
CA CYS A 49 -14.49 -11.09 -5.04
C CYS A 49 -15.99 -11.24 -5.25
N THR A 50 -16.64 -10.30 -5.95
CA THR A 50 -18.05 -10.45 -6.32
C THR A 50 -18.25 -11.58 -7.33
N TYR A 51 -17.36 -11.72 -8.31
CA TYR A 51 -17.39 -12.85 -9.25
C TYR A 51 -17.24 -14.19 -8.50
N TRP A 52 -16.27 -14.28 -7.59
CA TRP A 52 -16.05 -15.51 -6.84
C TRP A 52 -17.19 -15.82 -5.87
N ALA A 53 -17.71 -14.80 -5.16
CA ALA A 53 -18.85 -14.98 -4.27
C ALA A 53 -20.13 -15.38 -5.02
N ASN A 54 -20.25 -15.09 -6.32
CA ASN A 54 -21.37 -15.54 -7.15
C ASN A 54 -21.38 -17.07 -7.34
N GLU A 55 -20.23 -17.75 -7.28
CA GLU A 55 -20.15 -19.21 -7.37
C GLU A 55 -20.76 -19.88 -6.12
N TRP A 56 -20.57 -19.27 -4.95
CA TRP A 56 -21.01 -19.81 -3.66
C TRP A 56 -22.41 -19.33 -3.25
N TYR A 57 -22.78 -18.12 -3.66
CA TYR A 57 -24.05 -17.48 -3.35
C TYR A 57 -24.70 -16.92 -4.63
N PRO A 58 -25.17 -17.81 -5.53
CA PRO A 58 -25.71 -17.40 -6.83
C PRO A 58 -27.02 -16.61 -6.71
N GLU A 59 -27.82 -16.89 -5.68
CA GLU A 59 -29.12 -16.27 -5.43
C GLU A 59 -29.01 -15.19 -4.33
N GLY A 60 -29.25 -13.93 -4.71
CA GLY A 60 -29.35 -12.79 -3.79
C GLY A 60 -28.24 -11.73 -3.91
N GLY A 61 -28.46 -10.59 -3.24
CA GLY A 61 -27.52 -9.44 -3.22
C GLY A 61 -26.27 -9.66 -2.36
N LEU A 62 -26.15 -10.80 -1.68
CA LEU A 62 -25.08 -11.09 -0.71
C LEU A 62 -23.68 -11.05 -1.35
N LYS A 63 -23.55 -11.47 -2.62
CA LYS A 63 -22.28 -11.43 -3.37
C LYS A 63 -21.68 -10.03 -3.50
N PHE A 64 -22.52 -9.00 -3.60
CA PHE A 64 -22.06 -7.62 -3.67
C PHE A 64 -21.60 -7.13 -2.30
N ILE A 65 -22.32 -7.50 -1.23
CA ILE A 65 -21.95 -7.15 0.15
C ILE A 65 -20.62 -7.80 0.53
N ILE A 66 -20.44 -9.08 0.21
CA ILE A 66 -19.18 -9.81 0.47
C ILE A 66 -18.04 -9.18 -0.34
N GLY A 67 -18.22 -8.99 -1.65
CA GLY A 67 -17.20 -8.37 -2.49
C GLY A 67 -16.81 -6.97 -2.00
N LEU A 68 -17.80 -6.17 -1.59
CA LEU A 68 -17.57 -4.84 -1.03
C LEU A 68 -16.78 -4.89 0.28
N LEU A 69 -17.20 -5.73 1.23
CA LEU A 69 -16.57 -5.82 2.55
C LEU A 69 -15.11 -6.29 2.45
N VAL A 70 -14.87 -7.34 1.65
CA VAL A 70 -13.52 -7.87 1.40
C VAL A 70 -12.65 -6.79 0.74
N SER A 71 -13.17 -6.11 -0.29
CA SER A 71 -12.41 -5.07 -0.99
C SER A 71 -12.09 -3.89 -0.10
N ILE A 72 -13.03 -3.41 0.72
CA ILE A 72 -12.77 -2.35 1.71
C ILE A 72 -11.65 -2.75 2.67
N PHE A 73 -11.71 -3.98 3.20
CA PHE A 73 -10.68 -4.48 4.11
C PHE A 73 -9.29 -4.50 3.45
N HIS A 74 -9.19 -5.04 2.23
CA HIS A 74 -7.92 -5.07 1.50
C HIS A 74 -7.44 -3.69 1.06
N THR A 75 -8.35 -2.76 0.75
CA THR A 75 -8.02 -1.36 0.47
C THR A 75 -7.47 -0.66 1.70
N PHE A 76 -7.96 -0.99 2.91
CA PHE A 76 -7.36 -0.50 4.14
C PHE A 76 -5.93 -1.01 4.33
N ILE A 77 -5.69 -2.30 4.07
CA ILE A 77 -4.33 -2.88 4.08
C ILE A 77 -3.44 -2.16 3.05
N PHE A 78 -3.93 -1.94 1.84
CA PHE A 78 -3.22 -1.22 0.79
C PHE A 78 -2.79 0.18 1.26
N LEU A 79 -3.74 0.96 1.78
CA LEU A 79 -3.48 2.32 2.24
C LEU A 79 -2.49 2.32 3.42
N PHE A 80 -2.69 1.45 4.40
CA PHE A 80 -1.77 1.29 5.53
C PHE A 80 -0.34 0.99 5.05
N SER A 81 -0.20 0.06 4.11
CA SER A 81 1.10 -0.35 3.56
C SER A 81 1.78 0.78 2.80
N GLY A 82 0.99 1.59 2.08
CA GLY A 82 1.48 2.79 1.40
C GLY A 82 1.96 3.88 2.37
N VAL A 83 1.22 4.11 3.45
CA VAL A 83 1.61 5.03 4.53
C VAL A 83 2.87 4.55 5.25
N VAL A 84 3.03 3.25 5.49
CA VAL A 84 4.27 2.68 6.04
C VAL A 84 5.45 2.95 5.10
N GLY A 85 5.28 2.72 3.79
CA GLY A 85 6.32 3.02 2.79
C GLY A 85 6.71 4.49 2.77
N LEU A 86 5.72 5.39 2.86
CA LEU A 86 5.93 6.84 2.99
C LEU A 86 6.71 7.18 4.25
N ALA A 87 6.31 6.67 5.41
CA ALA A 87 6.98 6.93 6.68
C ALA A 87 8.45 6.49 6.65
N LEU A 88 8.73 5.32 6.06
CA LEU A 88 10.10 4.83 5.85
C LEU A 88 10.91 5.75 4.94
N ALA A 89 10.33 6.21 3.82
CA ALA A 89 11.01 7.13 2.91
C ALA A 89 11.34 8.46 3.60
N GLN A 90 10.40 9.00 4.37
CA GLN A 90 10.62 10.22 5.15
C GLN A 90 11.68 10.05 6.24
N LEU A 91 11.73 8.89 6.89
CA LEU A 91 12.78 8.56 7.86
C LEU A 91 14.15 8.56 7.17
N VAL A 92 14.28 7.90 6.02
CA VAL A 92 15.54 7.83 5.25
C VAL A 92 16.00 9.20 4.81
N LEU A 93 15.11 10.03 4.26
CA LEU A 93 15.44 11.38 3.79
C LEU A 93 15.87 12.31 4.93
N LYS A 94 15.38 12.10 6.16
CA LYS A 94 15.82 12.87 7.34
C LYS A 94 17.12 12.36 7.93
N LEU A 95 17.37 11.05 7.88
CA LEU A 95 18.59 10.44 8.41
C LEU A 95 19.80 10.60 7.49
N SER A 96 19.59 10.65 6.16
CA SER A 96 20.68 10.78 5.20
C SER A 96 21.59 12.00 5.41
N PRO A 97 21.10 13.25 5.63
CA PRO A 97 21.99 14.38 5.90
C PRO A 97 22.73 14.25 7.23
N LEU A 98 22.11 13.66 8.26
CA LEU A 98 22.76 13.42 9.56
C LEU A 98 23.93 12.45 9.41
N LEU A 99 23.75 11.39 8.63
CA LEU A 99 24.76 10.37 8.39
C LEU A 99 25.93 10.92 7.57
N VAL A 100 25.65 11.75 6.56
CA VAL A 100 26.68 12.45 5.77
C VAL A 100 27.47 13.42 6.65
N ASN A 101 26.82 14.19 7.52
CA ASN A 101 27.51 15.13 8.42
C ASN A 101 28.39 14.40 9.44
N TYR A 102 27.89 13.32 10.05
CA TYR A 102 28.68 12.51 10.99
C TYR A 102 29.92 11.92 10.32
N LEU A 103 29.77 11.31 9.14
CA LEU A 103 30.92 10.78 8.39
C LEU A 103 31.89 11.88 8.00
N ARG A 104 31.40 13.06 7.62
CA ARG A 104 32.24 14.21 7.29
C ARG A 104 33.09 14.64 8.50
N GLU A 105 32.51 14.70 9.69
CA GLU A 105 33.26 15.03 10.92
C GLU A 105 34.29 13.96 11.27
N VAL A 106 33.98 12.68 11.07
CA VAL A 106 34.91 11.57 11.34
C VAL A 106 36.05 11.47 10.34
N PHE A 107 35.83 11.79 9.06
CA PHE A 107 36.85 11.67 7.99
C PHE A 107 37.66 12.94 7.72
N ILE A 108 37.21 14.12 8.19
CA ILE A 108 37.95 15.39 8.05
C ILE A 108 38.86 15.66 9.27
N PHE A 109 38.74 14.88 10.34
CA PHE A 109 39.77 14.73 11.39
C PHE A 109 40.65 13.50 11.12
#